data_AF-A0A9P0BW43-F1
#
_entry.id   AF-A0A9P0BW43-F1
#
_cell.length_a   1.000
_cell.length_b   1.000
_cell.length_c   1.000
_cell.angle_alpha   90.00
_cell.angle_beta   90.00
_cell.angle_gamma   90.00
#
_symmetry.space_group_name_H-M   'P 1'
#
loop_
_entity.id
_entity.type
_entity.pdbx_description
1 polymer ?
#
loop_
_entity_poly.entity_id
_entity_poly.type
_entity_poly.pdbx_seq_one_letter_code
_entity_poly.pdbx_strand_id
1 'polypeptide(L)'
;MEYAERTCDLECVKQGATRHEFVGPVKIVLMEPLPEDYNRKAVASGCLSMALLIMGVVVFTVFLFTLTFQLRWPENVHILLCTMGFQLFLPAGIMMANNLFGGAAQLRPSHRKTQHFLLQVVAIACGVGGSAVVFLCGTAKTKMTWHALTGVSSALLMALTSVIGPTVFLTDDTKAFGRCNRNAHIVVGVPAFLVSTSSFILGLLKESFIAWTMTLGILNLHYIIIALTVIYTLAILNAMQLRLSLSEI
;
A
#
# COMPACT_ATOMS: atom_id res chain seq x y z
N MET A 1 9.28 -7.01 50.65
CA MET A 1 9.48 -5.69 50.00
C MET A 1 10.97 -5.55 49.66
N GLU A 2 11.47 -6.31 48.69
CA GLU A 2 12.93 -6.41 48.48
C GLU A 2 13.31 -6.56 47.00
N TYR A 3 12.61 -5.86 46.11
CA TYR A 3 12.93 -5.82 44.68
C TYR A 3 13.04 -4.38 44.13
N ALA A 4 12.98 -3.37 45.00
CA ALA A 4 12.84 -1.96 44.62
C ALA A 4 14.18 -1.23 44.34
N GLU A 5 15.33 -1.89 44.46
CA GLU A 5 16.65 -1.20 44.41
C GLU A 5 17.45 -1.43 43.12
N ARG A 6 16.88 -2.02 42.08
CA ARG A 6 17.57 -2.13 40.77
C ARG A 6 17.06 -1.10 39.79
N THR A 7 17.57 0.13 39.92
CA THR A 7 17.46 1.16 38.89
C THR A 7 18.44 0.87 37.74
N CYS A 8 17.91 0.73 36.53
CA CYS A 8 18.69 0.76 35.31
C CYS A 8 18.91 2.23 34.93
N ASP A 9 20.14 2.70 35.06
CA ASP A 9 20.52 4.07 34.74
C ASP A 9 20.85 4.17 33.24
N LEU A 10 19.87 4.62 32.45
CA LEU A 10 19.94 4.75 30.98
C LEU A 10 20.15 6.20 30.50
N GLU A 11 20.44 7.16 31.38
CA GLU A 11 20.68 8.54 30.95
C GLU A 11 22.11 9.01 31.18
N CYS A 12 22.80 9.29 30.07
CA CYS A 12 23.92 10.22 29.95
C CYS A 12 24.04 10.54 28.44
N VAL A 13 24.01 11.76 27.88
CA VAL A 13 24.24 13.14 28.38
C VAL A 13 23.65 14.16 27.36
N LYS A 14 22.99 15.21 27.91
CA LYS A 14 22.71 16.60 27.42
C LYS A 14 22.66 16.92 25.91
N GLN A 15 21.55 17.52 25.47
CA GLN A 15 21.38 18.99 25.29
C GLN A 15 19.93 19.38 24.88
N GLY A 16 19.27 20.19 25.73
CA GLY A 16 18.27 21.22 25.40
C GLY A 16 16.91 20.84 24.76
N ALA A 17 15.85 20.78 25.59
CA ALA A 17 14.49 21.32 25.37
C ALA A 17 13.63 21.02 26.61
N THR A 18 12.61 21.84 26.88
CA THR A 18 11.75 21.87 28.08
C THR A 18 11.47 20.49 28.70
N ARG A 19 12.08 20.23 29.88
CA ARG A 19 11.76 19.11 30.77
C ARG A 19 10.44 19.40 31.46
N HIS A 20 9.41 18.63 31.15
CA HIS A 20 8.31 18.43 32.09
C HIS A 20 8.83 17.48 33.18
N GLU A 21 9.29 18.04 34.29
CA GLU A 21 9.61 17.25 35.47
C GLU A 21 8.30 16.74 36.08
N PHE A 22 8.15 15.42 36.13
CA PHE A 22 7.06 14.79 36.83
C PHE A 22 7.33 14.93 38.34
N VAL A 23 6.76 15.98 38.94
CA VAL A 23 6.86 16.21 40.38
C VAL A 23 5.82 15.34 41.10
N GLY A 24 6.15 14.07 41.35
CA GLY A 24 5.33 13.12 42.10
C GLY A 24 5.74 11.65 41.89
N PRO A 25 5.30 10.70 42.74
CA PRO A 25 5.59 9.28 42.55
C PRO A 25 4.84 8.74 41.32
N VAL A 26 5.49 8.78 40.15
CA VAL A 26 4.95 8.20 38.92
C VAL A 26 5.25 6.70 38.91
N LYS A 27 4.20 5.89 39.01
CA LYS A 27 4.29 4.44 38.78
C LYS A 27 4.37 4.18 37.28
N ILE A 28 5.57 4.11 36.73
CA ILE A 28 5.80 3.67 35.34
C ILE A 28 5.61 2.15 35.32
N VAL A 29 4.46 1.70 34.81
CA VAL A 29 4.23 0.27 34.55
C VAL A 29 4.66 -0.01 33.11
N LEU A 30 5.84 -0.59 32.95
CA LEU A 30 6.23 -1.22 31.69
C LEU A 30 5.42 -2.49 31.55
N MET A 31 4.33 -2.43 30.76
CA MET A 31 3.67 -3.64 30.28
C MET A 31 4.50 -4.20 29.13
N GLU A 32 5.31 -5.22 29.42
CA GLU A 32 5.89 -6.02 28.37
C GLU A 32 4.76 -6.74 27.62
N PRO A 33 4.74 -6.70 26.27
CA PRO A 33 3.77 -7.49 25.52
C PRO A 33 4.02 -8.97 25.79
N LEU A 34 2.94 -9.76 25.83
CA LEU A 34 3.06 -11.21 25.89
C LEU A 34 3.99 -11.70 24.74
N PRO A 35 4.86 -12.69 24.97
CA PRO A 35 5.79 -13.17 23.95
C PRO A 35 5.11 -13.56 22.63
N GLU A 36 3.91 -14.15 22.72
CA GLU A 36 3.09 -14.53 21.57
C GLU A 36 2.64 -13.32 20.74
N ASP A 37 2.21 -12.24 21.40
CA ASP A 37 1.79 -11.01 20.74
C ASP A 37 2.96 -10.30 20.06
N TYR A 38 4.13 -10.30 20.71
CA TYR A 38 5.36 -9.78 20.13
C TYR A 38 5.74 -10.56 18.86
N ASN A 39 5.80 -11.88 18.94
CA ASN A 39 6.16 -12.74 17.81
C ASN A 39 5.20 -12.56 16.62
N ARG A 40 3.89 -12.51 16.88
CA ARG A 40 2.88 -12.27 15.84
C ARG A 40 3.08 -10.92 15.14
N LYS A 41 3.31 -9.85 15.90
CA LYS A 41 3.56 -8.50 15.35
C LYS A 41 4.88 -8.43 14.57
N ALA A 42 5.93 -9.09 15.07
CA ALA A 42 7.23 -9.17 14.40
C ALA A 42 7.12 -9.88 13.05
N VAL A 43 6.45 -11.05 13.00
CA VAL A 43 6.22 -11.80 11.76
C VAL A 43 5.39 -10.97 10.77
N ALA A 44 4.30 -10.34 11.22
CA ALA A 44 3.47 -9.50 10.36
C ALA A 44 4.22 -8.29 9.78
N SER A 45 5.05 -7.63 10.59
CA SER A 45 5.94 -6.54 10.14
C SER A 45 6.97 -7.04 9.11
N GLY A 46 7.55 -8.22 9.35
CA GLY A 46 8.44 -8.89 8.40
C GLY A 46 7.75 -9.19 7.06
N CYS A 47 6.53 -9.73 7.08
CA CYS A 47 5.74 -9.99 5.88
C CYS A 47 5.44 -8.71 5.08
N LEU A 48 5.10 -7.61 5.76
CA LEU A 48 4.88 -6.31 5.12
C LEU A 48 6.16 -5.74 4.49
N SER A 49 7.30 -5.90 5.16
CA SER A 49 8.59 -5.46 4.65
C SER A 49 9.00 -6.28 3.41
N MET A 50 8.77 -7.60 3.44
CA MET A 50 8.99 -8.47 2.29
C MET A 50 8.06 -8.10 1.12
N ALA A 51 6.78 -7.82 1.40
CA ALA A 51 5.83 -7.37 0.38
C ALA A 51 6.29 -6.08 -0.32
N LEU A 52 6.83 -5.11 0.44
CA LEU A 52 7.40 -3.87 -0.11
C LEU A 52 8.58 -4.15 -1.05
N LEU A 53 9.49 -5.05 -0.69
CA LEU A 53 10.63 -5.42 -1.53
C LEU A 53 10.20 -6.11 -2.83
N ILE A 54 9.26 -7.07 -2.73
CA ILE A 54 8.73 -7.78 -3.89
C ILE A 54 7.99 -6.81 -4.82
N MET A 55 7.17 -5.91 -4.26
CA MET A 55 6.51 -4.84 -5.02
C MET A 55 7.54 -3.98 -5.75
N GLY A 56 8.66 -3.63 -5.10
CA GLY A 56 9.77 -2.93 -5.73
C GLY A 56 10.33 -3.66 -6.95
N VAL A 57 10.63 -4.96 -6.83
CA VAL A 57 11.12 -5.79 -7.95
C VAL A 57 10.15 -5.76 -9.14
N VAL A 58 8.85 -5.93 -8.87
CA VAL A 58 7.81 -5.92 -9.90
C VAL A 58 7.74 -4.55 -10.60
N VAL A 59 7.66 -3.46 -9.83
CA VAL A 59 7.53 -2.09 -10.35
C VAL A 59 8.76 -1.69 -11.17
N PHE A 60 9.96 -1.92 -10.64
CA PHE A 60 11.20 -1.57 -11.35
C PHE A 60 11.38 -2.38 -12.64
N THR A 61 10.99 -3.65 -12.66
CA THR A 61 11.02 -4.46 -13.90
C THR A 61 10.15 -3.84 -14.99
N VAL A 62 8.94 -3.39 -14.65
CA VAL A 62 8.03 -2.74 -15.60
C VAL A 62 8.52 -1.34 -16.01
N PHE A 63 9.19 -0.61 -15.12
CA PHE A 63 9.85 0.64 -15.49
C PHE A 63 11.00 0.42 -16.48
N LEU A 64 11.83 -0.61 -16.27
CA LEU A 64 12.87 -0.97 -17.23
C LEU A 64 12.28 -1.28 -18.60
N PHE A 65 11.18 -2.03 -18.67
CA PHE A 65 10.44 -2.24 -19.92
C PHE A 65 10.01 -0.91 -20.55
N THR A 66 9.42 0.00 -19.77
CA THR A 66 8.92 1.29 -20.28
C THR A 66 10.05 2.20 -20.80
N LEU A 67 11.22 2.17 -20.15
CA LEU A 67 12.40 2.94 -20.54
C LEU A 67 13.04 2.43 -21.84
N THR A 68 12.67 1.24 -22.33
CA THR A 68 13.12 0.77 -23.65
C THR A 68 12.37 1.43 -24.81
N PHE A 69 11.30 2.18 -24.55
CA PHE A 69 10.49 2.89 -25.55
C PHE A 69 10.04 2.03 -26.75
N GLN A 70 9.82 0.73 -26.52
CA GLN A 70 9.38 -0.23 -27.55
C GLN A 70 7.95 0.04 -28.07
N LEU A 71 7.16 0.82 -27.31
CA LEU A 71 5.79 1.17 -27.65
C LEU A 71 5.67 2.64 -28.06
N ARG A 72 4.50 3.01 -28.57
CA ARG A 72 4.14 4.41 -28.82
C ARG A 72 4.09 5.19 -27.49
N TRP A 73 4.30 6.51 -27.57
CA TRP A 73 4.41 7.37 -26.39
C TRP A 73 3.19 7.28 -25.43
N PRO A 74 1.91 7.26 -25.89
CA PRO A 74 0.77 7.19 -24.99
C PRO A 74 0.75 5.90 -24.17
N GLU A 75 1.14 4.78 -24.78
CA GLU A 75 1.20 3.47 -24.17
C GLU A 75 2.33 3.40 -23.14
N ASN A 76 3.52 3.94 -23.43
CA ASN A 76 4.60 4.02 -22.44
C ASN A 76 4.20 4.90 -21.24
N VAL A 77 3.61 6.07 -21.48
CA VAL A 77 3.13 6.96 -20.41
C VAL A 77 2.04 6.28 -19.58
N HIS A 78 1.13 5.56 -20.23
CA HIS A 78 0.12 4.76 -19.54
C HIS A 78 0.75 3.71 -18.63
N ILE A 79 1.69 2.91 -19.14
CA ILE A 79 2.35 1.86 -18.35
C ILE A 79 3.08 2.48 -17.16
N LEU A 80 3.84 3.57 -17.38
CA LEU A 80 4.56 4.26 -16.32
C LEU A 80 3.62 4.77 -15.22
N LEU A 81 2.65 5.59 -15.60
CA LEU A 81 1.75 6.26 -14.65
C LEU A 81 0.80 5.27 -13.97
N CYS A 82 0.26 4.28 -14.69
CA CYS A 82 -0.60 3.26 -14.08
C CYS A 82 0.18 2.33 -13.16
N THR A 83 1.43 1.98 -13.47
CA THR A 83 2.28 1.19 -12.57
C THR A 83 2.63 1.99 -11.31
N MET A 84 3.03 3.27 -11.47
CA MET A 84 3.24 4.18 -10.33
C MET A 84 1.97 4.33 -9.47
N GLY A 85 0.81 4.55 -10.09
CA GLY A 85 -0.44 4.75 -9.39
C GLY A 85 -0.92 3.49 -8.69
N PHE A 86 -1.23 2.44 -9.46
CA PHE A 86 -1.92 1.26 -8.98
C PHE A 86 -1.02 0.23 -8.29
N GLN A 87 0.27 0.15 -8.65
CA GLN A 87 1.16 -0.90 -8.14
C GLN A 87 2.25 -0.39 -7.19
N LEU A 88 2.44 0.93 -7.09
CA LEU A 88 3.38 1.54 -6.13
C LEU A 88 2.64 2.37 -5.08
N PHE A 89 1.97 3.47 -5.45
CA PHE A 89 1.40 4.40 -4.48
C PHE A 89 0.13 3.88 -3.80
N LEU A 90 -0.77 3.24 -4.54
CA LEU A 90 -1.98 2.62 -3.99
C LEU A 90 -1.64 1.58 -2.90
N PRO A 91 -0.86 0.52 -3.18
CA PRO A 91 -0.49 -0.48 -2.17
C PRO A 91 0.39 0.09 -1.05
N ALA A 92 1.32 1.00 -1.34
CA ALA A 92 2.07 1.69 -0.29
C ALA A 92 1.14 2.47 0.65
N GLY A 93 0.17 3.20 0.09
CA GLY A 93 -0.85 3.90 0.87
C GLY A 93 -1.69 2.96 1.73
N ILE A 94 -2.06 1.78 1.22
CA ILE A 94 -2.77 0.75 2.00
C ILE A 94 -1.90 0.27 3.19
N MET A 95 -0.62 -0.03 2.94
CA MET A 95 0.32 -0.44 4.00
C MET A 95 0.55 0.65 5.05
N MET A 96 0.62 1.93 4.65
CA MET A 96 0.78 3.06 5.55
C MET A 96 -0.34 3.19 6.59
N ALA A 97 -1.51 2.62 6.31
CA ALA A 97 -2.60 2.61 7.26
C ALA A 97 -2.38 1.60 8.40
N ASN A 98 -1.44 0.65 8.25
CA ASN A 98 -1.10 -0.38 9.24
C ASN A 98 0.08 0.05 10.12
N ASN A 99 -0.05 -0.04 11.44
CA ASN A 99 1.02 0.29 12.40
C ASN A 99 2.15 -0.76 12.47
N LEU A 100 1.96 -1.93 11.86
CA LEU A 100 2.99 -2.96 11.74
C LEU A 100 3.92 -2.70 10.55
N PHE A 101 3.55 -1.81 9.64
CA PHE A 101 4.44 -1.42 8.54
C PHE A 101 5.56 -0.53 9.09
N GLY A 102 6.81 -0.87 8.81
CA GLY A 102 7.97 -0.14 9.33
C GLY A 102 7.93 1.38 9.05
N GLY A 103 7.46 1.78 7.86
CA GLY A 103 7.29 3.20 7.49
C GLY A 103 6.18 3.94 8.26
N ALA A 104 5.30 3.23 8.95
CA ALA A 104 4.16 3.78 9.69
C ALA A 104 4.19 3.48 11.19
N ALA A 105 5.11 2.63 11.67
CA ALA A 105 5.16 2.13 13.04
C ALA A 105 5.31 3.24 14.08
N GLN A 106 6.12 4.26 13.79
CA GLN A 106 6.38 5.38 14.71
C GLN A 106 5.35 6.51 14.61
N LEU A 107 4.37 6.39 13.72
CA LEU A 107 3.42 7.47 13.44
C LEU A 107 2.18 7.36 14.32
N ARG A 108 1.62 8.51 14.68
CA ARG A 108 0.29 8.57 15.31
C ARG A 108 -0.79 8.14 14.32
N PRO A 109 -1.94 7.59 14.78
CA PRO A 109 -3.04 7.20 13.91
C PRO A 109 -3.51 8.31 12.95
N SER A 110 -3.55 9.56 13.40
CA SER A 110 -3.91 10.73 12.58
C SER A 110 -2.91 10.99 11.44
N HIS A 111 -1.60 10.87 11.72
CA HIS A 111 -0.55 11.04 10.72
C HIS A 111 -0.57 9.89 9.69
N ARG A 112 -0.84 8.65 10.13
CA ARG A 112 -1.04 7.52 9.21
C ARG A 112 -2.24 7.73 8.29
N LYS A 113 -3.37 8.21 8.82
CA LYS A 113 -4.56 8.59 8.02
C LYS A 113 -4.20 9.64 6.97
N THR A 114 -3.39 10.64 7.35
CA THR A 114 -2.95 11.73 6.46
C THR A 114 -2.04 11.20 5.34
N GLN A 115 -1.03 10.39 5.67
CA GLN A 115 -0.13 9.84 4.66
C GLN A 115 -0.82 8.82 3.75
N HIS A 116 -1.73 8.00 4.28
CA HIS A 116 -2.61 7.17 3.47
C HIS A 116 -3.37 8.02 2.47
N PHE A 117 -4.07 9.06 2.93
CA PHE A 117 -4.84 9.96 2.07
C PHE A 117 -3.98 10.60 0.96
N LEU A 118 -2.83 11.16 1.31
CA LEU A 118 -1.93 11.79 0.32
C LEU A 118 -1.44 10.79 -0.73
N LEU A 119 -1.03 9.59 -0.31
CA LEU A 119 -0.62 8.53 -1.25
C LEU A 119 -1.77 8.09 -2.16
N GLN A 120 -3.01 8.03 -1.65
CA GLN A 120 -4.18 7.69 -2.48
C GLN A 120 -4.49 8.79 -3.50
N VAL A 121 -4.38 10.06 -3.14
CA VAL A 121 -4.59 11.18 -4.09
C VAL A 121 -3.58 11.09 -5.23
N VAL A 122 -2.29 10.88 -4.92
CA VAL A 122 -1.25 10.72 -5.94
C VAL A 122 -1.48 9.45 -6.78
N ALA A 123 -1.86 8.34 -6.13
CA ALA A 123 -2.17 7.09 -6.82
C ALA A 123 -3.29 7.24 -7.85
N ILE A 124 -4.39 7.92 -7.46
CA ILE A 124 -5.54 8.19 -8.32
C ILE A 124 -5.11 9.12 -9.47
N ALA A 125 -4.39 10.20 -9.19
CA ALA A 125 -3.92 11.12 -10.22
C ALA A 125 -3.06 10.42 -11.28
N CYS A 126 -2.12 9.58 -10.85
CA CYS A 126 -1.28 8.79 -11.76
C CYS A 126 -2.11 7.74 -12.53
N GLY A 127 -2.93 6.94 -11.85
CA GLY A 127 -3.70 5.85 -12.48
C GLY A 127 -4.76 6.36 -13.47
N VAL A 128 -5.51 7.40 -13.10
CA VAL A 128 -6.50 8.04 -13.97
C VAL A 128 -5.80 8.79 -15.10
N GLY A 129 -4.74 9.55 -14.82
CA GLY A 129 -3.96 10.27 -15.84
C GLY A 129 -3.37 9.33 -16.89
N GLY A 130 -2.71 8.25 -16.46
CA GLY A 130 -2.15 7.23 -17.36
C GLY A 130 -3.22 6.53 -18.19
N SER A 131 -4.38 6.23 -17.59
CA SER A 131 -5.51 5.64 -18.32
C SER A 131 -6.11 6.64 -19.33
N ALA A 132 -6.31 7.89 -18.95
CA ALA A 132 -6.85 8.93 -19.83
C ALA A 132 -5.96 9.16 -21.06
N VAL A 133 -4.63 9.17 -20.90
CA VAL A 133 -3.68 9.32 -22.01
C VAL A 133 -3.88 8.24 -23.09
N VAL A 134 -3.97 6.96 -22.70
CA VAL A 134 -4.14 5.88 -23.70
C VAL A 134 -5.55 5.85 -24.30
N PHE A 135 -6.58 6.30 -23.55
CA PHE A 135 -7.95 6.40 -24.06
C PHE A 135 -8.14 7.58 -25.03
N LEU A 136 -7.51 8.73 -24.78
CA LEU A 136 -7.68 9.94 -25.58
C LEU A 136 -6.71 9.99 -26.77
N CYS A 137 -5.47 9.56 -26.57
CA CYS A 137 -4.38 9.73 -27.53
C CYS A 137 -3.79 8.40 -28.05
N GLY A 138 -4.10 7.28 -27.39
CA GLY A 138 -3.57 5.96 -27.72
C GLY A 138 -4.55 5.07 -28.47
N THR A 139 -4.23 3.78 -28.56
CA THR A 139 -5.07 2.80 -29.27
C THR A 139 -6.20 2.22 -28.43
N ALA A 140 -6.36 2.60 -27.15
CA ALA A 140 -7.34 1.97 -26.26
C ALA A 140 -8.80 2.28 -26.66
N LYS A 141 -9.05 3.42 -27.33
CA LYS A 141 -10.39 3.78 -27.83
C LYS A 141 -10.95 2.76 -28.84
N THR A 142 -10.09 2.05 -29.57
CA THR A 142 -10.51 1.21 -30.69
C THR A 142 -10.55 -0.28 -30.37
N LYS A 143 -9.97 -0.72 -29.23
CA LYS A 143 -9.92 -2.14 -28.83
C LYS A 143 -10.16 -2.33 -27.33
N MET A 144 -11.37 -2.69 -26.95
CA MET A 144 -11.70 -3.10 -25.58
C MET A 144 -11.22 -4.54 -25.34
N THR A 145 -10.11 -4.66 -24.61
CA THR A 145 -9.52 -5.93 -24.17
C THR A 145 -9.93 -6.24 -22.74
N TRP A 146 -9.71 -7.48 -22.26
CA TRP A 146 -9.91 -7.84 -20.85
C TRP A 146 -9.09 -6.96 -19.90
N HIS A 147 -7.87 -6.59 -20.28
CA HIS A 147 -7.04 -5.63 -19.56
C HIS A 147 -7.71 -4.24 -19.48
N ALA A 148 -8.26 -3.75 -20.59
CA ALA A 148 -8.95 -2.46 -20.63
C ALA A 148 -10.25 -2.49 -19.80
N LEU A 149 -11.03 -3.57 -19.88
CA LEU A 149 -12.26 -3.73 -19.11
C LEU A 149 -11.99 -3.74 -17.61
N THR A 150 -11.03 -4.56 -17.16
CA THR A 150 -10.61 -4.59 -15.75
C THR A 150 -10.02 -3.25 -15.29
N GLY A 151 -9.27 -2.56 -16.15
CA GLY A 151 -8.72 -1.23 -15.85
C GLY A 151 -9.79 -0.14 -15.71
N VAL A 152 -10.83 -0.15 -16.55
CA VAL A 152 -11.97 0.77 -16.41
C VAL A 152 -12.78 0.43 -15.16
N SER A 153 -13.04 -0.85 -14.90
CA SER A 153 -13.75 -1.28 -13.70
C SER A 153 -13.01 -0.88 -12.42
N SER A 154 -11.68 -1.04 -12.37
CA SER A 154 -10.89 -0.59 -11.22
C SER A 154 -10.93 0.93 -11.06
N ALA A 155 -10.83 1.69 -12.16
CA ALA A 155 -10.93 3.15 -12.12
C ALA A 155 -12.28 3.63 -11.57
N LEU A 156 -13.39 2.98 -11.95
CA LEU A 156 -14.73 3.27 -11.41
C LEU A 156 -14.84 2.97 -9.92
N LEU A 157 -14.37 1.81 -9.47
CA LEU A 157 -14.35 1.46 -8.05
C LEU A 157 -13.46 2.39 -7.24
N MET A 158 -12.33 2.81 -7.81
CA MET A 158 -11.41 3.75 -7.17
C MET A 158 -12.01 5.16 -7.09
N ALA A 159 -12.76 5.58 -8.11
CA ALA A 159 -13.54 6.83 -8.07
C ALA A 159 -14.58 6.79 -6.93
N LEU A 160 -15.35 5.71 -6.80
CA LEU A 160 -16.29 5.54 -5.67
C LEU A 160 -15.56 5.58 -4.32
N THR A 161 -14.45 4.85 -4.20
CA THR A 161 -13.63 4.82 -2.99
C THR A 161 -13.06 6.21 -2.65
N SER A 162 -12.73 7.02 -3.66
CA SER A 162 -12.21 8.38 -3.49
C SER A 162 -13.26 9.40 -3.06
N VAL A 163 -14.55 9.14 -3.29
CA VAL A 163 -15.65 9.95 -2.75
C VAL A 163 -15.88 9.63 -1.27
N ILE A 164 -15.75 8.36 -0.89
CA ILE A 164 -15.93 7.88 0.50
C ILE A 164 -14.69 8.17 1.36
N GLY A 165 -13.48 8.14 0.79
CA GLY A 165 -12.23 8.32 1.53
C GLY A 165 -12.12 9.61 2.36
N PRO A 166 -12.43 10.80 1.81
CA PRO A 166 -12.42 12.06 2.54
C PRO A 166 -13.39 12.09 3.72
N THR A 167 -14.57 11.49 3.57
CA THR A 167 -15.52 11.43 4.69
C THR A 167 -14.97 10.53 5.80
N VAL A 168 -14.31 9.41 5.46
CA VAL A 168 -13.63 8.55 6.46
C VAL A 168 -12.49 9.28 7.16
N PHE A 169 -11.76 10.14 6.44
CA PHE A 169 -10.69 10.96 6.99
C PHE A 169 -11.20 11.96 8.04
N LEU A 170 -12.38 12.55 7.81
CA LEU A 170 -12.98 13.56 8.68
C LEU A 170 -13.82 12.97 9.84
N THR A 171 -14.28 11.73 9.72
CA THR A 171 -15.11 11.09 10.73
C THR A 171 -14.32 10.32 11.78
N ASP A 172 -14.79 10.38 13.02
CA ASP A 172 -14.31 9.57 14.14
C ASP A 172 -14.83 8.13 14.02
N ASP A 173 -13.93 7.15 13.99
CA ASP A 173 -14.23 5.72 13.83
C ASP A 173 -14.82 5.08 15.09
N THR A 174 -14.81 5.78 16.23
CA THR A 174 -15.50 5.35 17.45
C THR A 174 -17.03 5.46 17.33
N LYS A 175 -17.52 6.39 16.50
CA LYS A 175 -18.96 6.64 16.32
C LYS A 175 -19.56 5.70 15.28
N ALA A 176 -20.84 5.35 15.43
CA ALA A 176 -21.54 4.44 14.52
C ALA A 176 -21.45 4.86 13.04
N PHE A 177 -21.62 6.15 12.77
CA PHE A 177 -21.49 6.70 11.41
C PHE A 177 -20.07 6.54 10.85
N GLY A 178 -19.04 6.86 11.63
CA GLY A 178 -17.64 6.69 11.20
C GLY A 178 -17.25 5.24 10.97
N ARG A 179 -17.75 4.32 11.79
CA ARG A 179 -17.56 2.87 11.60
C ARG A 179 -18.23 2.35 10.32
N CYS A 180 -19.48 2.74 10.08
CA CYS A 180 -20.20 2.42 8.84
C CYS A 180 -19.43 2.93 7.61
N ASN A 181 -19.01 4.20 7.65
CA ASN A 181 -18.29 4.84 6.57
C ASN A 181 -16.93 4.19 6.29
N ARG A 182 -16.18 3.83 7.35
CA ARG A 182 -14.94 3.07 7.25
C ARG A 182 -15.16 1.71 6.59
N ASN A 183 -16.20 0.99 6.99
CA ASN A 183 -16.53 -0.31 6.42
C ASN A 183 -16.92 -0.18 4.94
N ALA A 184 -17.72 0.82 4.57
CA ALA A 184 -18.06 1.11 3.18
C ALA A 184 -16.79 1.40 2.35
N HIS A 185 -15.86 2.21 2.85
CA HIS A 185 -14.58 2.46 2.19
C HIS A 185 -13.77 1.18 1.97
N ILE A 186 -13.72 0.28 2.95
CA ILE A 186 -13.00 -1.00 2.83
C ILE A 186 -13.69 -1.93 1.81
N VAL A 187 -15.02 -2.05 1.87
CA VAL A 187 -15.82 -2.92 0.98
C VAL A 187 -15.70 -2.51 -0.48
N VAL A 188 -15.51 -1.21 -0.79
CA VAL A 188 -15.28 -0.74 -2.16
C VAL A 188 -13.79 -0.73 -2.52
N GLY A 189 -12.93 -0.32 -1.58
CA GLY A 189 -11.50 -0.16 -1.81
C GLY A 189 -10.73 -1.47 -2.02
N VAL A 190 -11.08 -2.54 -1.29
CA VAL A 190 -10.43 -3.86 -1.47
C VAL A 190 -10.71 -4.45 -2.86
N PRO A 191 -11.96 -4.49 -3.36
CA PRO A 191 -12.22 -4.86 -4.74
C PRO A 191 -11.53 -3.95 -5.76
N ALA A 192 -11.47 -2.64 -5.52
CA ALA A 192 -10.75 -1.72 -6.42
C ALA A 192 -9.27 -2.12 -6.57
N PHE A 193 -8.61 -2.42 -5.45
CA PHE A 193 -7.23 -2.89 -5.43
C PHE A 193 -7.09 -4.23 -6.18
N LEU A 194 -7.92 -5.23 -5.87
CA LEU A 194 -7.88 -6.54 -6.53
C LEU A 194 -8.07 -6.45 -8.05
N VAL A 195 -9.09 -5.71 -8.50
CA VAL A 195 -9.37 -5.55 -9.93
C VAL A 195 -8.25 -4.78 -10.63
N SER A 196 -7.64 -3.79 -9.96
CA SER A 196 -6.47 -3.08 -10.51
C SER A 196 -5.26 -4.00 -10.66
N THR A 197 -5.00 -4.89 -9.69
CA THR A 197 -3.95 -5.91 -9.77
C THR A 197 -4.23 -6.92 -10.88
N SER A 198 -5.49 -7.35 -11.05
CA SER A 198 -5.88 -8.21 -12.18
C SER A 198 -5.63 -7.53 -13.52
N SER A 199 -5.97 -6.24 -13.66
CA SER A 199 -5.66 -5.47 -14.88
C SER A 199 -4.16 -5.41 -15.13
N PHE A 200 -3.34 -5.18 -14.10
CA PHE A 200 -1.89 -5.19 -14.21
C PHE A 200 -1.34 -6.54 -14.66
N ILE A 201 -1.80 -7.65 -14.07
CA ILE A 201 -1.43 -9.02 -14.48
C ILE A 201 -1.78 -9.26 -15.95
N LEU A 202 -2.98 -8.85 -16.40
CA LEU A 202 -3.37 -8.95 -17.81
C LEU A 202 -2.49 -8.08 -18.71
N GLY A 203 -1.95 -6.98 -18.20
CA GLY A 203 -0.96 -6.15 -18.89
C GLY A 203 0.37 -6.87 -19.12
N LEU A 204 0.84 -7.66 -18.13
CA LEU A 204 2.05 -8.48 -18.23
C LEU A 204 1.91 -9.65 -19.21
N LEU A 205 0.68 -10.07 -19.51
CA LEU A 205 0.37 -11.11 -20.50
C LEU A 205 0.27 -10.58 -21.94
N LYS A 206 0.46 -9.27 -22.16
CA LYS A 206 0.48 -8.73 -23.53
C LYS A 206 1.73 -9.19 -24.28
N GLU A 207 1.55 -9.49 -25.56
CA GLU A 207 2.64 -9.94 -26.45
C GLU A 207 3.84 -8.99 -26.46
N SER A 208 3.62 -7.68 -26.34
CA SER A 208 4.71 -6.69 -26.29
C SER A 208 5.62 -6.86 -25.07
N PHE A 209 5.06 -7.15 -23.90
CA PHE A 209 5.86 -7.42 -22.70
C PHE A 209 6.56 -8.77 -22.79
N ILE A 210 5.84 -9.81 -23.24
CA ILE A 210 6.40 -11.16 -23.41
C ILE A 210 7.57 -11.14 -24.41
N ALA A 211 7.40 -10.50 -25.56
CA ALA A 211 8.44 -10.35 -26.57
C ALA A 211 9.68 -9.65 -25.99
N TRP A 212 9.49 -8.57 -25.22
CA TRP A 212 10.60 -7.90 -24.53
C TRP A 212 11.35 -8.85 -23.57
N THR A 213 10.64 -9.63 -22.75
CA THR A 213 11.30 -10.60 -21.86
C THR A 213 12.10 -11.67 -22.62
N MET A 214 11.61 -12.09 -23.79
CA MET A 214 12.33 -13.03 -24.67
C MET A 214 13.59 -12.39 -25.27
N THR A 215 13.57 -11.11 -25.63
CA THR A 215 14.77 -10.41 -26.12
C THR A 215 15.89 -10.33 -25.08
N LEU A 216 15.56 -10.40 -23.79
CA LEU A 216 16.53 -10.46 -22.70
C LEU A 216 17.08 -11.87 -22.46
N GLY A 217 16.58 -12.88 -23.17
CA GLY A 217 16.95 -14.29 -22.96
C GLY A 217 16.39 -14.92 -21.68
N ILE A 218 15.48 -14.24 -20.97
CA ILE A 218 14.88 -14.74 -19.73
C ILE A 218 13.53 -15.36 -20.03
N LEU A 219 13.53 -16.68 -20.22
CA LEU A 219 12.30 -17.44 -20.43
C LEU A 219 11.38 -17.33 -19.21
N ASN A 220 10.07 -17.15 -19.44
CA ASN A 220 9.04 -17.14 -18.40
C ASN A 220 9.13 -16.01 -17.34
N LEU A 221 9.90 -14.94 -17.58
CA LEU A 221 10.00 -13.81 -16.64
C LEU A 221 8.62 -13.21 -16.31
N HIS A 222 7.72 -13.10 -17.29
CA HIS A 222 6.36 -12.61 -17.05
C HIS A 222 5.58 -13.44 -16.02
N TYR A 223 5.71 -14.78 -16.03
CA TYR A 223 5.09 -15.64 -15.01
C TYR A 223 5.69 -15.42 -13.62
N ILE A 224 7.02 -15.19 -13.54
CA ILE A 224 7.69 -14.86 -12.26
C ILE A 224 7.13 -13.54 -11.71
N ILE A 225 7.05 -12.50 -12.54
CA ILE A 225 6.51 -11.20 -12.12
C ILE A 225 5.03 -11.31 -11.71
N ILE A 226 4.23 -12.13 -12.41
CA ILE A 226 2.84 -12.40 -12.01
C ILE A 226 2.78 -13.10 -10.65
N ALA A 227 3.60 -14.14 -10.42
CA ALA A 227 3.64 -14.84 -9.14
C ALA A 227 4.02 -13.90 -7.99
N LEU A 228 5.07 -13.10 -8.18
CA LEU A 228 5.48 -12.06 -7.22
C LEU A 228 4.35 -11.05 -6.97
N THR A 229 3.62 -10.67 -8.01
CA THR A 229 2.46 -9.76 -7.91
C THR A 229 1.35 -10.33 -7.03
N VAL A 230 1.01 -11.60 -7.23
CA VAL A 230 0.02 -12.29 -6.40
C VAL A 230 0.51 -12.39 -4.95
N ILE A 231 1.77 -12.76 -4.73
CA ILE A 231 2.35 -12.92 -3.39
C ILE A 231 2.27 -11.62 -2.58
N TYR A 232 2.77 -10.49 -3.11
CA TYR A 232 2.71 -9.24 -2.33
C TYR A 232 1.27 -8.74 -2.15
N THR A 233 0.39 -8.97 -3.13
CA THR A 233 -1.03 -8.60 -3.02
C THR A 233 -1.69 -9.35 -1.87
N LEU A 234 -1.48 -10.66 -1.77
CA LEU A 234 -1.99 -11.48 -0.67
C LEU A 234 -1.39 -11.07 0.67
N ALA A 235 -0.09 -10.76 0.73
CA ALA A 235 0.55 -10.28 1.96
C ALA A 235 -0.08 -8.98 2.46
N ILE A 236 -0.37 -8.02 1.57
CA ILE A 236 -1.02 -6.76 1.91
C ILE A 236 -2.46 -7.00 2.40
N LEU A 237 -3.23 -7.86 1.73
CA LEU A 237 -4.61 -8.18 2.14
C LEU A 237 -4.68 -8.83 3.53
N ASN A 238 -3.80 -9.80 3.79
CA ASN A 238 -3.70 -10.43 5.11
C ASN A 238 -3.32 -9.41 6.20
N ALA A 239 -2.41 -8.48 5.89
CA ALA A 239 -2.04 -7.42 6.82
C ALA A 239 -3.21 -6.45 7.08
N MET A 240 -4.08 -6.17 6.10
CA MET A 240 -5.29 -5.38 6.31
C MET A 240 -6.26 -6.07 7.28
N GLN A 241 -6.45 -7.39 7.14
CA GLN A 241 -7.29 -8.17 8.04
C GLN A 241 -6.74 -8.18 9.48
N LEU A 242 -5.43 -8.31 9.64
CA LEU A 242 -4.79 -8.27 10.97
C LEU A 242 -4.98 -6.92 11.67
N ARG A 243 -5.01 -5.82 10.92
CA ARG A 243 -5.33 -4.49 11.48
C ARG A 243 -6.77 -4.42 11.99
N LEU A 244 -7.72 -5.05 11.28
CA LEU A 244 -9.12 -5.06 11.67
C LEU A 244 -9.31 -5.82 12.98
N SER A 245 -8.70 -7.00 13.12
CA SER A 245 -8.79 -7.81 14.35
C SER A 245 -8.13 -7.15 15.56
N LEU A 246 -7.03 -6.42 15.37
CA LEU A 246 -6.38 -5.67 16.46
C LEU A 246 -7.10 -4.38 16.86
N SER A 247 -8.05 -3.88 16.05
CA SER A 247 -8.85 -2.70 16.38
C SER A 247 -10.12 -2.99 17.18
N GLU A 248 -10.43 -4.27 17.40
CA GLU A 248 -11.60 -4.74 18.15
C GLU A 248 -11.26 -5.17 19.59
N ILE A 249 -10.00 -5.05 20.00
CA ILE A 249 -9.48 -5.28 21.35
C ILE A 249 -9.18 -3.91 21.98
#